data_AF-A0A1X7U1V0-F1
#
_entry.id   AF-A0A1X7U1V0-F1
#
_cell.length_a   1.000
_cell.length_b   1.000
_cell.length_c   1.000
_cell.angle_alpha   90.00
_cell.angle_beta   90.00
_cell.angle_gamma   90.00
#
_symmetry.space_group_name_H-M   'P 1'
#
loop_
_entity.id
_entity.type
_entity.pdbx_description
1 polymer ?
#
loop_
_entity_poly.entity_id
_entity_poly.type
_entity_poly.pdbx_seq_one_letter_code
_entity_poly.pdbx_strand_id
1 'polypeptide(L)'
;MAEEVSSIVEIVELGDKRQISAVLSCSLSGDFLPRQVIYSGKTSKCLPSVSYPSNWHITYTENHWANEKTTIDYIHKILLPYISNVRQSLSLSSNHAALVMFHGFKGQCTSTVLQQLSNNHIEIAIVRANLTDCLQPLDVSVNKSVKEHLCREFSLWYSDQLCSKIQSVSASTPNI
;
A
#
# COMPACT_ATOMS: atom_id res chain seq x y z
N MET A 1 51.27 -3.78 17.12
CA MET A 1 50.83 -3.12 15.88
C MET A 1 49.51 -3.75 15.52
N ALA A 2 48.40 -3.06 15.74
CA ALA A 2 47.08 -3.59 15.40
C ALA A 2 46.90 -3.48 13.89
N GLU A 3 46.61 -4.58 13.22
CA GLU A 3 46.17 -4.58 11.83
C GLU A 3 44.89 -3.74 11.74
N GLU A 4 44.92 -2.68 10.92
CA GLU A 4 43.73 -1.92 10.57
C GLU A 4 42.73 -2.86 9.89
N VAL A 5 41.64 -3.16 10.60
CA VAL A 5 40.54 -3.94 10.04
C VAL A 5 39.90 -3.13 8.90
N SER A 6 39.91 -3.74 7.72
CA SER A 6 39.62 -3.15 6.42
C SER A 6 38.21 -2.58 6.28
N SER A 7 38.13 -1.38 5.71
CA SER A 7 37.04 -0.79 4.91
C SER A 7 35.60 -1.18 5.28
N ILE A 8 34.92 -0.30 6.03
CA ILE A 8 33.46 -0.32 6.17
C ILE A 8 32.83 -0.11 4.78
N VAL A 9 32.01 -1.07 4.35
CA VAL A 9 31.21 -0.94 3.13
C VAL A 9 29.89 -0.26 3.50
N GLU A 10 29.85 1.07 3.39
CA GLU A 10 28.64 1.85 3.65
C GLU A 10 27.80 1.95 2.36
N ILE A 11 26.53 1.52 2.44
CA ILE A 11 25.54 1.81 1.39
C ILE A 11 24.91 3.16 1.73
N VAL A 12 25.29 4.16 0.95
CA VAL A 12 24.72 5.52 1.02
C VAL A 12 23.21 5.44 0.74
N GLU A 13 22.41 6.31 1.38
CA GLU A 13 20.94 6.46 1.25
C GLU A 13 20.03 5.53 2.08
N LEU A 14 20.56 4.61 2.90
CA LEU A 14 19.73 3.79 3.81
C LEU A 14 19.18 4.53 5.04
N GLY A 15 19.53 5.80 5.21
CA GLY A 15 19.04 6.63 6.31
C GLY A 15 17.59 7.10 6.15
N ASP A 16 16.99 6.87 4.98
CA ASP A 16 15.63 7.30 4.69
C ASP A 16 14.59 6.43 5.40
N LYS A 17 13.88 7.03 6.36
CA LYS A 17 12.84 6.39 7.18
C LYS A 17 11.42 6.73 6.70
N ARG A 18 11.26 7.21 5.47
CA ARG A 18 9.94 7.50 4.91
C ARG A 18 9.06 6.24 4.93
N GLN A 19 7.83 6.43 5.39
CA GLN A 19 6.82 5.38 5.45
C GLN A 19 5.78 5.61 4.35
N ILE A 20 5.19 4.51 3.92
CA ILE A 20 4.11 4.49 2.94
C ILE A 20 2.97 3.62 3.50
N SER A 21 1.73 3.98 3.19
CA SER A 21 0.58 3.13 3.47
C SER A 21 0.00 2.61 2.16
N ALA A 22 -0.37 1.34 2.13
CA ALA A 22 -1.13 0.77 1.02
C ALA A 22 -2.51 0.35 1.53
N VAL A 23 -3.57 0.82 0.86
CA VAL A 23 -4.93 0.33 1.07
C VAL A 23 -5.15 -0.79 0.07
N LEU A 24 -5.23 -2.02 0.58
CA LEU A 24 -5.53 -3.22 -0.18
C LEU A 24 -7.02 -3.52 -0.08
N SER A 25 -7.59 -4.14 -1.11
CA SER A 25 -8.98 -4.58 -1.10
C SER A 25 -9.16 -5.78 -2.01
N CYS A 26 -10.04 -6.68 -1.59
CA CYS A 26 -10.45 -7.83 -2.36
C CYS A 26 -11.96 -8.04 -2.26
N SER A 27 -12.54 -8.69 -3.27
CA SER A 27 -13.92 -9.14 -3.25
C SER A 27 -14.03 -10.56 -2.69
N LEU A 28 -15.25 -10.94 -2.29
CA LEU A 28 -15.54 -12.32 -1.88
C LEU A 28 -15.31 -13.32 -3.03
N SER A 29 -15.49 -12.88 -4.27
CA SER A 29 -15.24 -13.69 -5.47
C SER A 29 -13.75 -13.93 -5.75
N GLY A 30 -12.84 -13.32 -4.97
CA GLY A 30 -11.40 -13.47 -5.11
C GLY A 30 -10.72 -12.41 -5.99
N ASP A 31 -11.45 -11.37 -6.41
CA ASP A 31 -10.83 -10.28 -7.18
C ASP A 31 -10.01 -9.39 -6.26
N PHE A 32 -8.83 -8.99 -6.71
CA PHE A 32 -8.08 -7.91 -6.08
C PHE A 32 -8.40 -6.58 -6.77
N LEU A 33 -8.82 -5.60 -5.99
CA LEU A 33 -9.07 -4.25 -6.49
C LEU A 33 -7.72 -3.52 -6.70
N PRO A 34 -7.70 -2.48 -7.55
CA PRO A 34 -6.54 -1.59 -7.63
C PRO A 34 -6.15 -1.02 -6.27
N ARG A 35 -4.86 -0.72 -6.08
CA ARG A 35 -4.32 -0.28 -4.80
C ARG A 35 -4.38 1.24 -4.69
N GLN A 36 -4.65 1.74 -3.50
CA GLN A 36 -4.29 3.11 -3.13
C GLN A 36 -2.97 3.09 -2.37
N VAL A 37 -2.01 3.91 -2.79
CA VAL A 37 -0.72 4.07 -2.11
C VAL A 37 -0.59 5.51 -1.65
N ILE A 38 -0.29 5.69 -0.36
CA ILE A 38 -0.24 6.98 0.32
C ILE A 38 1.20 7.21 0.81
N TYR A 39 1.87 8.18 0.21
CA TYR A 39 3.21 8.62 0.60
C TYR A 39 3.17 9.68 1.69
N SER A 40 4.24 9.75 2.50
CA SER A 40 4.41 10.87 3.44
C SER A 40 4.91 12.12 2.72
N GLY A 41 4.20 13.24 2.85
CA GLY A 41 4.62 14.53 2.33
C GLY A 41 3.51 15.56 2.24
N LYS A 42 3.87 16.79 1.84
CA LYS A 42 2.93 17.95 1.77
C LYS A 42 2.53 18.32 0.34
N THR A 43 3.31 17.90 -0.64
CA THR A 43 3.12 18.29 -2.05
C THR A 43 3.36 17.09 -2.95
N SER A 44 2.90 17.15 -4.20
CA SER A 44 3.09 16.10 -5.21
C SER A 44 4.57 15.77 -5.46
N LYS A 45 5.51 16.66 -5.12
CA LYS A 45 6.96 16.40 -5.21
C LYS A 45 7.46 15.29 -4.29
N CYS A 46 6.68 14.88 -3.28
CA CYS A 46 7.05 13.74 -2.43
C CYS A 46 6.80 12.38 -3.11
N LEU A 47 6.00 12.35 -4.18
CA LEU A 47 5.72 11.14 -4.91
C LEU A 47 6.95 10.73 -5.70
N PRO A 48 7.36 9.46 -5.66
CA PRO A 48 8.52 8.99 -6.39
C PRO A 48 8.23 9.00 -7.90
N SER A 49 9.26 9.28 -8.69
CA SER A 49 9.21 9.27 -10.15
C SER A 49 9.34 7.84 -10.70
N VAL A 50 8.40 6.97 -10.33
CA VAL A 50 8.30 5.58 -10.81
C VAL A 50 6.98 5.35 -11.53
N SER A 51 6.94 4.38 -12.43
CA SER A 51 5.72 3.98 -13.13
C SER A 51 4.84 3.12 -12.22
N TYR A 52 3.56 3.46 -12.13
CA TYR A 52 2.54 2.66 -11.47
C TYR A 52 1.54 2.12 -12.49
N PRO A 53 0.83 1.02 -12.19
CA PRO A 53 -0.35 0.66 -12.95
C PRO A 53 -1.33 1.84 -13.03
N SER A 54 -1.90 2.08 -14.21
CA SER A 54 -2.72 3.26 -14.49
C SER A 54 -4.01 3.33 -13.67
N ASN A 55 -4.47 2.19 -13.17
CA ASN A 55 -5.67 2.07 -12.33
C ASN A 55 -5.38 2.23 -10.83
N TRP A 56 -4.12 2.39 -10.40
CA TRP A 56 -3.79 2.64 -9.00
C TRP A 56 -4.01 4.10 -8.63
N HIS A 57 -4.38 4.33 -7.37
CA HIS A 57 -4.45 5.68 -6.82
C HIS A 57 -3.21 6.01 -6.02
N ILE A 58 -2.30 6.79 -6.60
CA ILE A 58 -1.08 7.25 -5.93
C ILE A 58 -1.32 8.65 -5.36
N THR A 59 -1.20 8.80 -4.05
CA THR A 59 -1.49 10.04 -3.33
C THR A 59 -0.54 10.22 -2.14
N TYR A 60 -0.74 11.29 -1.37
CA TYR A 60 0.08 11.61 -0.22
C TYR A 60 -0.71 12.32 0.88
N THR A 61 -0.18 12.21 2.09
CA THR A 61 -0.62 12.89 3.31
C THR A 61 0.61 13.25 4.14
N GLU A 62 0.51 14.23 5.04
CA GLU A 62 1.68 14.74 5.76
C GLU A 62 2.42 13.64 6.55
N ASN A 63 1.67 12.87 7.33
CA ASN A 63 2.04 11.50 7.71
C ASN A 63 1.33 10.61 6.69
N HIS A 64 1.97 9.80 5.87
CA HIS A 64 1.43 8.70 5.05
C HIS A 64 0.11 7.94 5.43
N TRP A 65 -0.59 8.20 6.54
CA TRP A 65 -1.84 7.54 6.91
C TRP A 65 -3.05 7.99 6.10
N ALA A 66 -3.98 7.07 5.92
CA ALA A 66 -5.29 7.40 5.37
C ALA A 66 -6.06 8.38 6.27
N ASN A 67 -6.90 9.22 5.66
CA ASN A 67 -7.82 10.12 6.34
C ASN A 67 -9.15 10.17 5.55
N GLU A 68 -10.10 11.00 5.99
CA GLU A 68 -11.39 11.14 5.31
C GLU A 68 -11.22 11.42 3.81
N LYS A 69 -10.37 12.38 3.44
CA LYS A 69 -10.15 12.76 2.04
C LYS A 69 -9.63 11.57 1.21
N THR A 70 -8.60 10.88 1.69
CA THR A 70 -8.05 9.73 0.94
C THR A 70 -9.03 8.57 0.87
N THR A 71 -9.88 8.39 1.89
CA THR A 71 -10.97 7.39 1.84
C THR A 71 -12.02 7.75 0.80
N ILE A 72 -12.42 9.02 0.70
CA ILE A 72 -13.33 9.50 -0.34
C ILE A 72 -12.72 9.30 -1.73
N ASP A 73 -11.44 9.64 -1.91
CA ASP A 73 -10.72 9.37 -3.14
C ASP A 73 -10.68 7.86 -3.47
N TYR A 74 -10.47 7.00 -2.47
CA TYR A 74 -10.51 5.54 -2.62
C TYR A 74 -11.89 5.09 -3.11
N ILE A 75 -12.96 5.60 -2.51
CA ILE A 75 -14.33 5.25 -2.89
C ILE A 75 -14.57 5.61 -4.36
N HIS A 76 -14.30 6.84 -4.77
CA HIS A 76 -14.60 7.29 -6.13
C HIS A 76 -13.69 6.69 -7.20
N LYS A 77 -12.40 6.49 -6.91
CA LYS A 77 -11.42 6.08 -7.93
C LYS A 77 -11.25 4.57 -8.03
N ILE A 78 -11.60 3.82 -6.98
CA ILE A 78 -11.35 2.38 -6.91
C ILE A 78 -12.64 1.61 -6.65
N LEU A 79 -13.35 1.91 -5.55
CA LEU A 79 -14.49 1.10 -5.10
C LEU A 79 -15.71 1.23 -6.04
N LEU A 80 -16.14 2.45 -6.36
CA LEU A 80 -17.31 2.68 -7.19
C LEU A 80 -17.14 2.17 -8.63
N PRO A 81 -15.99 2.38 -9.31
CA PRO A 81 -15.76 1.77 -10.63
C PRO A 81 -15.85 0.24 -10.58
N TYR A 82 -15.25 -0.39 -9.57
CA TYR A 82 -15.32 -1.85 -9.42
C TYR A 82 -16.76 -2.33 -9.22
N ILE A 83 -17.50 -1.75 -8.27
CA ILE A 83 -18.89 -2.14 -7.99
C ILE A 83 -19.79 -1.93 -9.21
N SER A 84 -19.62 -0.80 -9.91
CA SER A 84 -20.40 -0.49 -11.12
C SER A 84 -20.16 -1.52 -12.22
N ASN A 85 -18.90 -1.90 -12.43
CA ASN A 85 -18.52 -2.93 -13.40
C ASN A 85 -19.11 -4.30 -13.02
N VAL A 86 -19.05 -4.68 -11.74
CA VAL A 86 -19.65 -5.94 -11.26
C VAL A 86 -21.16 -5.94 -11.48
N ARG A 87 -21.86 -4.87 -11.05
CA ARG A 87 -23.31 -4.72 -11.26
C ARG A 87 -23.67 -4.85 -12.75
N GLN A 88 -22.94 -4.16 -13.63
CA GLN A 88 -23.14 -4.24 -15.07
C GLN A 88 -22.90 -5.66 -15.61
N SER A 89 -21.78 -6.29 -15.24
CA SER A 89 -21.42 -7.64 -15.72
C SER A 89 -22.44 -8.71 -15.33
N LEU A 90 -23.10 -8.53 -14.18
CA LEU A 90 -24.14 -9.43 -13.67
C LEU A 90 -25.55 -9.01 -14.08
N SER A 91 -25.69 -7.98 -14.94
CA SER A 91 -26.99 -7.41 -15.36
C SER A 91 -27.88 -7.01 -14.17
N LEU A 92 -27.26 -6.53 -13.09
CA LEU A 92 -27.95 -6.03 -11.90
C LEU A 92 -28.32 -4.56 -12.05
N SER A 93 -29.31 -4.12 -11.27
CA SER A 93 -29.64 -2.69 -11.14
C SER A 93 -28.42 -1.89 -10.68
N SER A 94 -28.29 -0.64 -11.15
CA SER A 94 -27.27 0.31 -10.69
C SER A 94 -27.32 0.55 -9.18
N ASN A 95 -28.49 0.31 -8.57
CA ASN A 95 -28.75 0.51 -7.14
C ASN A 95 -28.78 -0.82 -6.37
N HIS A 96 -28.38 -1.94 -7.00
CA HIS A 96 -28.31 -3.23 -6.31
C HIS A 96 -27.34 -3.14 -5.12
N ALA A 97 -27.79 -3.52 -3.94
CA ALA A 97 -27.01 -3.36 -2.71
C ALA A 97 -25.63 -4.04 -2.83
N ALA A 98 -24.60 -3.35 -2.35
CA ALA A 98 -23.27 -3.93 -2.14
C ALA A 98 -22.91 -3.85 -0.66
N LEU A 99 -21.96 -4.67 -0.22
CA LEU A 99 -21.42 -4.64 1.14
C LEU A 99 -19.92 -4.40 1.09
N VAL A 100 -19.44 -3.44 1.87
CA VAL A 100 -18.01 -3.24 2.10
C VAL A 100 -17.68 -3.55 3.56
N MET A 101 -16.56 -4.26 3.77
CA MET A 101 -16.04 -4.54 5.09
C MET A 101 -14.82 -3.67 5.35
N PHE A 102 -14.92 -2.74 6.31
CA PHE A 102 -13.84 -1.88 6.74
C PHE A 102 -13.37 -2.25 8.14
N HIS A 103 -12.11 -1.91 8.45
CA HIS A 103 -11.67 -1.90 9.84
C HIS A 103 -12.16 -0.60 10.49
N GLY A 104 -12.41 -0.59 11.80
CA GLY A 104 -12.97 0.55 12.53
C GLY A 104 -12.07 1.80 12.64
N PHE A 105 -11.30 2.13 11.61
CA PHE A 105 -10.45 3.31 11.56
C PHE A 105 -11.26 4.58 11.37
N LYS A 106 -10.88 5.63 12.12
CA LYS A 106 -11.62 6.89 12.18
C LYS A 106 -11.82 7.54 10.81
N GLY A 107 -10.81 7.53 9.93
CA GLY A 107 -10.90 8.11 8.60
C GLY A 107 -11.81 7.34 7.62
N GLN A 108 -12.23 6.12 7.97
CA GLN A 108 -13.19 5.32 7.21
C GLN A 108 -14.62 5.37 7.78
N CYS A 109 -14.78 5.90 8.97
CA CYS A 109 -16.04 5.89 9.72
C CYS A 109 -16.63 7.31 9.90
N THR A 110 -16.20 8.29 9.12
CA THR A 110 -16.74 9.65 9.21
C THR A 110 -18.13 9.72 8.60
N SER A 111 -18.95 10.69 9.03
CA SER A 111 -20.30 10.89 8.47
C SER A 111 -20.28 11.09 6.96
N THR A 112 -19.30 11.84 6.45
CA THR A 112 -19.11 12.04 5.00
C THR A 112 -18.87 10.72 4.27
N VAL A 113 -17.99 9.86 4.79
CA VAL A 113 -17.70 8.55 4.18
C VAL A 113 -18.94 7.66 4.21
N LEU A 114 -19.62 7.58 5.35
CA LEU A 114 -20.83 6.77 5.51
C LEU A 114 -21.95 7.24 4.57
N GLN A 115 -22.13 8.56 4.43
CA GLN A 115 -23.10 9.13 3.49
C GLN A 115 -22.74 8.82 2.04
N GLN A 116 -21.45 8.86 1.67
CA GLN A 116 -21.01 8.52 0.32
C GLN A 116 -21.29 7.04 -0.02
N LEU A 117 -21.06 6.13 0.91
CA LEU A 117 -21.40 4.71 0.72
C LEU A 117 -22.92 4.52 0.59
N SER A 118 -23.71 5.11 1.50
CA SER A 118 -25.17 5.02 1.50
C SER A 118 -25.79 5.56 0.21
N ASN A 119 -25.36 6.74 -0.26
CA ASN A 119 -25.82 7.34 -1.52
C ASN A 119 -25.55 6.45 -2.76
N ASN A 120 -24.59 5.52 -2.67
CA ASN A 120 -24.23 4.60 -3.74
C ASN A 120 -24.77 3.17 -3.54
N HIS A 121 -25.70 3.00 -2.59
CA HIS A 121 -26.31 1.71 -2.22
C HIS A 121 -25.25 0.70 -1.77
N ILE A 122 -24.31 1.16 -0.93
CA ILE A 122 -23.26 0.34 -0.33
C ILE A 122 -23.45 0.35 1.17
N GLU A 123 -23.77 -0.82 1.71
CA GLU A 123 -23.79 -1.08 3.14
C GLU A 123 -22.37 -1.28 3.66
N ILE A 124 -22.15 -0.97 4.93
CA ILE A 124 -20.85 -1.11 5.58
C ILE A 124 -20.93 -2.04 6.79
N ALA A 125 -20.01 -3.00 6.83
CA ALA A 125 -19.71 -3.77 8.03
C ALA A 125 -18.36 -3.32 8.61
N ILE A 126 -18.36 -2.94 9.89
CA ILE A 126 -17.16 -2.47 10.58
C ILE A 126 -16.60 -3.59 11.47
N VAL A 127 -15.38 -4.03 11.18
CA VAL A 127 -14.63 -4.95 12.03
C VAL A 127 -14.05 -4.17 13.22
N ARG A 128 -14.35 -4.62 14.44
CA ARG A 128 -13.84 -4.00 15.68
C ARG A 128 -12.33 -4.21 15.78
N ALA A 129 -11.64 -3.22 16.34
CA ALA A 129 -10.17 -3.17 16.38
C ALA A 129 -9.52 -4.39 17.06
N ASN A 130 -10.17 -4.99 18.05
CA ASN A 130 -9.68 -6.16 18.79
C ASN A 130 -10.03 -7.50 18.14
N LEU A 131 -10.63 -7.48 16.94
CA LEU A 131 -11.07 -8.67 16.22
C LEU A 131 -10.47 -8.74 14.81
N THR A 132 -9.53 -7.85 14.47
CA THR A 132 -9.01 -7.78 13.10
C THR A 132 -8.19 -9.01 12.71
N ASP A 133 -7.46 -9.57 13.66
CA ASP A 133 -6.70 -10.81 13.55
C ASP A 133 -7.57 -12.06 13.30
N CYS A 134 -8.88 -11.96 13.55
CA CYS A 134 -9.83 -13.06 13.37
C CYS A 134 -10.86 -12.80 12.26
N LEU A 135 -11.37 -11.58 12.17
CA LEU A 135 -12.56 -11.23 11.38
C LEU A 135 -12.26 -10.30 10.20
N GLN A 136 -11.06 -9.72 10.11
CA GLN A 136 -10.69 -8.89 8.96
C GLN A 136 -10.02 -9.79 7.90
N PRO A 137 -10.65 -10.02 6.74
CA PRO A 137 -10.16 -11.03 5.79
C PRO A 137 -8.75 -10.77 5.27
N LEU A 138 -8.38 -9.51 5.01
CA LEU A 138 -7.05 -9.14 4.51
C LEU A 138 -5.96 -9.34 5.56
N ASP A 139 -6.21 -9.08 6.84
CA ASP A 139 -5.27 -9.26 7.94
C ASP A 139 -4.99 -10.75 8.17
N VAL A 140 -6.02 -11.58 8.05
CA VAL A 140 -5.91 -13.04 8.19
C VAL A 140 -5.19 -13.69 6.99
N SER A 141 -5.36 -13.16 5.78
CA SER A 141 -4.93 -13.87 4.56
C SER A 141 -3.92 -13.16 3.66
N VAL A 142 -4.08 -11.85 3.39
CA VAL A 142 -3.35 -11.15 2.31
C VAL A 142 -2.20 -10.30 2.84
N ASN A 143 -2.44 -9.52 3.89
CA ASN A 143 -1.54 -8.47 4.37
C ASN A 143 -0.18 -9.04 4.79
N LYS A 144 -0.16 -10.21 5.44
CA LYS A 144 1.09 -10.89 5.82
C LYS A 144 1.91 -11.26 4.58
N SER A 145 1.28 -11.93 3.61
CA SER A 145 1.97 -12.35 2.38
C SER A 145 2.53 -11.17 1.59
N VAL A 146 1.79 -10.06 1.49
CA VAL A 146 2.27 -8.84 0.84
C VAL A 146 3.48 -8.24 1.58
N LYS A 147 3.44 -8.17 2.91
CA LYS A 147 4.55 -7.67 3.73
C LYS A 147 5.79 -8.55 3.58
N GLU A 148 5.64 -9.87 3.65
CA GLU A 148 6.73 -10.83 3.48
C GLU A 148 7.37 -10.72 2.09
N HIS A 149 6.55 -10.57 1.04
CA HIS A 149 7.04 -10.35 -0.31
C HIS A 149 7.88 -9.07 -0.40
N LEU A 150 7.38 -7.94 0.10
CA LEU A 150 8.10 -6.66 0.09
C LEU A 150 9.42 -6.74 0.87
N CYS A 151 9.42 -7.38 2.05
CA CYS A 151 10.63 -7.60 2.83
C CYS A 151 11.65 -8.44 2.04
N ARG A 152 11.20 -9.50 1.37
CA ARG A 152 12.08 -10.34 0.55
C ARG A 152 12.69 -9.56 -0.62
N GLU A 153 11.89 -8.81 -1.37
CA GLU A 153 12.38 -8.01 -2.50
C GLU A 153 13.40 -6.96 -2.03
N PHE A 154 13.16 -6.33 -0.87
CA PHE A 154 14.13 -5.42 -0.27
C PHE A 154 15.43 -6.13 0.11
N SER A 155 15.36 -7.32 0.73
CA SER A 155 16.55 -8.10 1.07
C SER A 155 17.36 -8.51 -0.17
N LEU A 156 16.70 -8.88 -1.26
CA LEU A 156 17.35 -9.22 -2.53
C LEU A 156 18.05 -8.00 -3.13
N TRP A 157 17.35 -6.87 -3.23
CA TRP A 157 17.92 -5.61 -3.68
C TRP A 157 19.13 -5.20 -2.83
N TYR A 158 19.00 -5.25 -1.50
CA TYR A 158 20.08 -4.89 -0.58
C TYR A 158 21.31 -5.78 -0.76
N SER A 159 21.10 -7.10 -0.96
CA SER A 159 22.18 -8.04 -1.24
C SER A 159 22.91 -7.71 -2.54
N ASP A 160 22.16 -7.34 -3.60
CA ASP A 160 22.73 -6.92 -4.88
C ASP A 160 23.57 -5.64 -4.77
N GLN A 161 23.11 -4.66 -3.99
CA GLN A 161 23.88 -3.44 -3.70
C GLN A 161 25.21 -3.76 -3.00
N LEU A 162 25.19 -4.66 -2.01
CA LEU A 162 26.42 -5.11 -1.33
C LEU A 162 27.38 -5.83 -2.29
N CYS A 163 26.88 -6.78 -3.08
CA CYS A 163 27.69 -7.50 -4.06
C CYS A 163 28.36 -6.57 -5.07
N SER A 164 27.59 -5.62 -5.64
CA SER A 164 28.09 -4.63 -6.58
C SER A 164 29.20 -3.76 -5.96
N LYS A 165 29.04 -3.36 -4.70
CA LYS A 165 30.03 -2.55 -4.01
C LYS A 165 31.33 -3.31 -3.74
N ILE A 166 31.25 -4.56 -3.28
CA ILE A 166 32.42 -5.43 -3.05
C ILE A 166 33.22 -5.63 -4.35
N GLN A 167 32.53 -5.87 -5.48
CA GLN A 167 33.18 -6.02 -6.79
C GLN A 167 33.88 -4.73 -7.23
N SER A 168 33.25 -3.57 -7.02
CA SER A 168 33.86 -2.28 -7.37
C SER A 168 35.14 -1.97 -6.59
N VAL A 169 35.20 -2.36 -5.31
CA VAL A 169 36.40 -2.21 -4.46
C VAL A 169 37.50 -3.18 -4.91
N SER A 170 37.13 -4.42 -5.23
CA SER A 170 38.08 -5.42 -5.72
C SER A 170 38.70 -5.03 -7.07
N ALA A 171 37.94 -4.36 -7.95
CA ALA A 171 38.41 -3.90 -9.26
C ALA A 171 39.29 -2.64 -9.22
N SER A 172 39.30 -1.89 -8.11
CA SER A 172 40.06 -0.64 -7.96
C SER A 172 41.38 -0.81 -7.19
N THR A 173 41.73 -2.04 -6.80
CA THR A 173 43.02 -2.36 -6.19
C THR A 173 44.05 -2.65 -7.29
N PRO A 174 45.13 -1.87 -7.49
CA PRO A 174 46.12 -2.14 -8.52
C PRO A 174 46.87 -3.44 -8.19
N ASN A 175 47.09 -4.29 -9.19
CA ASN A 175 48.04 -5.40 -9.08
C ASN A 175 49.44 -4.81 -8.79
N ILE A 176 49.99 -5.14 -7.62
CA ILE A 176 51.38 -4.85 -7.24
C ILE A 176 52.30 -5.82 -7.98
#